data_AF-A0A968P3B4-F1
#
_entry.id   AF-A0A968P3B4-F1
#
_cell.length_a   1.000
_cell.length_b   1.000
_cell.length_c   1.000
_cell.angle_alpha   90.00
_cell.angle_beta   90.00
_cell.angle_gamma   90.00
#
_symmetry.space_group_name_H-M   'P 1'
#
loop_
_entity.id
_entity.type
_entity.pdbx_description
1 polymer ?
#
loop_
_entity_poly.entity_id
_entity_poly.type
_entity_poly.pdbx_seq_one_letter_code
_entity_poly.pdbx_strand_id
1 'polypeptide(L)' 'MTVFLMPPSIETLRERFFKRGITTEEDLERRLESARREMAQAQDFQHVIVNDRLDSAYQAVCRIIEEMFGEHRCG' A
#
# COMPACT_ATOMS: atom_id res chain seq x y z
N MET A 1 10.05 0.66 -13.06
CA MET A 1 9.81 -0.17 -11.86
C MET A 1 8.60 0.38 -11.14
N THR A 2 7.54 -0.42 -10.98
CA THR A 2 6.29 -0.01 -10.30
C THR A 2 6.01 -0.92 -9.10
N VAL A 3 5.70 -0.29 -7.96
CA VAL A 3 5.37 -1.00 -6.71
C VAL A 3 4.00 -0.51 -6.24
N PHE A 4 3.10 -1.43 -5.95
CA PHE A 4 1.80 -1.15 -5.37
C PHE A 4 1.79 -1.53 -3.88
N LEU A 5 1.42 -0.59 -3.01
CA LEU A 5 1.21 -0.83 -1.59
C LEU A 5 -0.26 -1.18 -1.34
N MET A 6 -0.56 -2.48 -1.34
CA MET A 6 -1.89 -3.00 -1.13
C MET A 6 -2.29 -2.92 0.35
N PRO A 7 -3.43 -2.31 0.72
CA PRO A 7 -3.97 -2.47 2.07
C PRO A 7 -4.42 -3.92 2.28
N PRO A 8 -4.35 -4.46 3.51
CA PRO A 8 -4.76 -5.84 3.79
C PRO A 8 -6.26 -6.07 3.57
N SER A 9 -7.07 -5.03 3.76
CA SER A 9 -8.50 -5.03 3.47
C SER A 9 -9.03 -3.60 3.29
N ILE A 10 -10.23 -3.48 2.71
CA ILE A 10 -10.95 -2.22 2.60
C ILE A 10 -11.34 -1.68 3.99
N GLU A 11 -11.71 -2.55 4.93
CA GLU A 11 -12.06 -2.17 6.30
C GLU A 11 -10.86 -1.55 7.04
N THR A 12 -9.68 -2.16 6.94
CA THR A 12 -8.46 -1.59 7.51
C THR A 12 -8.13 -0.23 6.90
N LEU A 13 -8.39 -0.04 5.60
CA LEU A 13 -8.19 1.24 4.93
C LEU A 13 -9.16 2.30 5.46
N ARG A 14 -10.43 1.93 5.69
CA ARG A 14 -11.45 2.78 6.32
C ARG A 14 -11.00 3.26 7.70
N GLU A 15 -10.54 2.35 8.56
CA GLU A 15 -10.02 2.70 9.89
C GLU A 15 -8.82 3.64 9.82
N ARG A 16 -7.90 3.43 8.87
CA ARG A 16 -6.73 4.29 8.66
C ARG A 16 -7.13 5.69 8.22
N PHE A 17 -8.15 5.85 7.38
CA PHE A 17 -8.66 7.16 6.97
C PHE A 17 -9.28 7.94 8.14
N PHE A 18 -10.07 7.28 8.98
CA PHE A 18 -10.58 7.88 10.21
C PHE A 18 -9.45 8.32 11.15
N LYS A 19 -8.44 7.46 11.38
CA LYS A 19 -7.26 7.81 12.18
C LYS A 19 -6.46 8.98 11.62
N ARG A 20 -6.53 9.22 10.30
CA ARG A 20 -5.86 10.34 9.60
C ARG A 20 -6.70 11.62 9.57
N GLY A 21 -7.88 11.64 10.18
CA GLY A 21 -8.72 12.84 10.27
C GLY A 21 -9.61 13.08 9.04
N ILE A 22 -9.83 12.07 8.19
CA ILE A 22 -10.95 12.12 7.24
C ILE A 22 -12.24 11.91 8.06
N THR A 23 -13.10 12.92 8.08
CA THR A 23 -14.25 12.99 9.02
C THR A 23 -15.61 12.95 8.33
N THR A 24 -15.66 13.17 7.02
CA THR A 24 -16.91 13.15 6.25
C THR A 24 -17.11 11.78 5.61
N GLU A 25 -18.33 11.24 5.73
CA GLU A 25 -18.69 9.95 5.12
C GLU A 25 -18.57 9.99 3.59
N GLU A 26 -18.89 11.14 2.97
CA GLU A 26 -18.80 11.32 1.52
C GLU A 26 -17.36 11.23 0.99
N ASP A 27 -16.40 11.88 1.64
CA ASP A 27 -14.98 11.76 1.24
C ASP A 27 -14.43 10.36 1.50
N LEU A 28 -14.89 9.72 2.58
CA LEU A 28 -14.50 8.37 2.90
C LEU A 28 -14.96 7.39 1.83
N GLU A 29 -16.25 7.40 1.49
CA GLU A 29 -16.81 6.52 0.46
C GLU A 29 -16.17 6.77 -0.90
N ARG A 30 -15.98 8.04 -1.28
CA ARG A 30 -15.28 8.39 -2.53
C ARG A 30 -13.86 7.82 -2.57
N ARG A 31 -13.10 7.93 -1.47
CA ARG A 31 -11.73 7.39 -1.38
C ARG A 31 -11.71 5.86 -1.35
N LEU A 32 -12.66 5.23 -0.67
CA LEU A 32 -12.79 3.77 -0.66
C LEU A 32 -13.17 3.22 -2.03
N GLU A 33 -14.04 3.91 -2.77
CA GLU A 33 -14.35 3.56 -4.16
C GLU A 33 -13.10 3.63 -5.05
N SER A 34 -12.35 4.74 -4.98
CA SER A 34 -11.07 4.86 -5.71
C SER A 34 -10.11 3.73 -5.34
N ALA A 35 -9.95 3.44 -4.05
CA ALA A 35 -9.07 2.37 -3.59
C ALA A 35 -9.49 1.00 -4.11
N ARG A 36 -10.80 0.68 -4.16
CA ARG A 36 -11.29 -0.58 -4.76
C ARG A 36 -10.89 -0.70 -6.23
N ARG A 37 -11.04 0.39 -7.00
CA ARG A 37 -10.66 0.42 -8.43
C ARG A 37 -9.16 0.27 -8.63
N GLU A 38 -8.35 0.92 -7.80
CA GLU A 38 -6.89 0.80 -7.83
C GLU A 38 -6.42 -0.59 -7.42
N MET A 39 -7.01 -1.19 -6.38
CA MET A 39 -6.71 -2.55 -5.93
C MET A 39 -6.99 -3.60 -7.01
N ALA A 40 -8.03 -3.42 -7.83
CA ALA A 40 -8.32 -4.30 -8.97
C ALA A 40 -7.23 -4.25 -10.07
N GLN A 41 -6.53 -3.12 -10.16
CA GLN A 41 -5.42 -2.89 -11.09
C GLN A 41 -4.05 -3.25 -10.48
N ALA A 42 -4.01 -3.70 -9.21
CA ALA A 42 -2.74 -4.01 -8.54
C ALA A 42 -1.92 -5.08 -9.27
N GLN A 43 -2.59 -5.98 -10.01
CA GLN A 43 -1.96 -7.01 -10.84
C GLN A 43 -1.10 -6.44 -11.98
N ASP A 44 -1.32 -5.19 -12.39
CA ASP A 44 -0.57 -4.53 -13.46
C ASP A 44 0.76 -3.93 -12.97
N PHE A 45 1.02 -3.96 -11.65
CA PHE A 45 2.26 -3.50 -11.04
C PHE A 45 3.29 -4.63 -10.97
N GLN A 46 4.56 -4.28 -11.13
CA GLN A 46 5.64 -5.28 -11.09
C GLN A 46 5.80 -5.93 -9.71
N HIS A 47 5.50 -5.18 -8.65
CA HIS A 47 5.52 -5.68 -7.29
C HIS A 47 4.27 -5.23 -6.53
N VAL A 48 3.68 -6.14 -5.77
CA VAL A 48 2.56 -5.84 -4.86
C VAL A 48 2.98 -6.21 -3.44
N ILE A 49 2.97 -5.23 -2.54
CA ILE A 49 3.31 -5.41 -1.13
C ILE A 49 2.08 -5.15 -0.28
N VAL A 50 1.69 -6.13 0.55
CA VAL A 50 0.62 -5.95 1.53
C VAL A 50 1.13 -5.11 2.71
N ASN A 51 0.55 -3.93 2.88
CA ASN A 51 0.86 -3.00 3.95
C ASN A 51 -0.04 -3.25 5.17
N ASP A 52 0.10 -4.42 5.80
CA ASP A 52 -0.54 -4.74 7.07
C ASP A 52 0.21 -4.13 8.26
N ARG A 53 1.52 -4.41 8.35
CA ARG A 53 2.44 -3.85 9.33
C ARG A 53 3.50 -2.99 8.65
N LEU A 54 3.77 -1.82 9.23
CA LEU A 54 4.73 -0.85 8.69
C LEU A 54 6.13 -1.47 8.50
N ASP A 55 6.61 -2.19 9.51
CA ASP A 55 7.96 -2.77 9.51
C ASP A 55 8.15 -3.80 8.39
N SER A 56 7.20 -4.73 8.21
CA SER A 56 7.28 -5.72 7.15
C SER A 56 7.14 -5.11 5.76
N ALA A 57 6.26 -4.12 5.60
CA ALA A 57 6.08 -3.42 4.33
C ALA A 57 7.35 -2.61 3.97
N TYR A 58 7.97 -1.96 4.96
CA TYR A 58 9.22 -1.24 4.80
C TYR A 58 10.35 -2.17 4.35
N GLN A 59 10.56 -3.28 5.06
CA GLN A 59 11.58 -4.27 4.70
C GLN A 59 11.38 -4.84 3.30
N ALA A 60 10.13 -5.08 2.90
CA ALA A 60 9.82 -5.55 1.55
C ALA A 60 10.16 -4.50 0.47
N VAL A 61 9.85 -3.22 0.72
CA VAL A 61 10.22 -2.13 -0.21
C VAL A 61 11.74 -1.96 -0.29
N CYS A 62 12.44 -1.99 0.84
CA CYS A 62 13.91 -1.91 0.88
C CYS A 62 14.54 -3.01 0.04
N ARG A 63 14.09 -4.26 0.21
CA ARG A 63 14.59 -5.40 -0.57
C ARG A 63 14.42 -5.20 -2.08
N ILE A 64 13.25 -4.75 -2.54
CA ILE A 64 13.02 -4.48 -3.97
C ILE A 64 13.99 -3.42 -4.48
N ILE A 65 14.18 -2.34 -3.71
CA ILE A 65 15.11 -1.26 -4.07
C ILE A 65 16.54 -1.79 -4.14
N GLU A 66 17.00 -2.54 -3.15
CA GLU A 66 18.34 -3.15 -3.11
C GLU A 66 18.59 -4.10 -4.29
N GLU A 67 17.62 -4.98 -4.59
CA GLU A 67 17.67 -5.89 -5.74
C GLU A 67 17.82 -5.15 -7.06
N MET A 68 17.18 -3.98 -7.20
CA MET A 68 17.27 -3.17 -8.40
C MET A 68 18.58 -2.42 -8.55
N PHE A 69 19.10 -1.86 -7.45
CA PHE A 69 20.30 -1.03 -7.49
C PHE A 69 21.59 -1.85 -7.34
N GLY A 70 21.49 -3.17 -7.14
CA GLY A 70 22.63 -4.07 -7.10
C GLY A 70 23.53 -3.87 -5.88
N GLU A 71 23.10 -3.09 -4.89
CA GLU A 71 23.83 -2.90 -3.65
C GLU A 71 23.39 -3.95 -2.63
N HIS A 72 24.15 -5.03 -2.53
CA HIS A 72 24.06 -6.00 -1.44
C HIS A 72 24.48 -5.32 -0.12
N ARG A 73 23.59 -4.56 0.53
CA ARG A 73 23.76 -4.15 1.93
C ARG A 73 22.42 -3.96 2.63
N CYS A 74 21.90 -5.03 3.21
CA CYS A 74 21.12 -4.93 4.44
C CYS A 74 21.78 -5.86 5.48
N GLY A 75 22.51 -5.27 6.41
CA GLY A 75 23.15 -5.90 7.55
C GLY A 75 22.95 -5.04 8.78
#